data_AF-A0A3N2R3R2-F1
#
_entry.id   AF-A0A3N2R3R2-F1
#
_cell.length_a   1.000
_cell.length_b   1.000
_cell.length_c   1.000
_cell.angle_alpha   90.00
_cell.angle_beta   90.00
_cell.angle_gamma   90.00
#
_symmetry.space_group_name_H-M   'P 1'
#
loop_
_entity.id
_entity.type
_entity.pdbx_description
1 polymer ?
#
loop_
_entity_poly.entity_id
_entity_poly.type
_entity_poly.pdbx_seq_one_letter_code
_entity_poly.pdbx_strand_id
1 'polypeptide(L)'
;MAEPRGASDGPKQGKGKKKGPFHMIDTGLNVIEQGILIVGILLMALAAIVGVFARNMGHSLSFVDELAQLLVVIVTFVGVGHGVRNARHIRVSAVHDLLPPLGQKILLTFVSFFSCALLALLAVYSIDYIQSLYKSGRVMPSMQFPLWIPYLIVPIGLFVGSVQFFLAGVRNLISDGAWLSWHHRDEYEEELAVEGGLSTEEQDYYEEQVTAAEKKHAGEGGQSNG
;
A
#
# COMPACT_ATOMS: atom_id res chain seq x y z
N MET A 1 48.63 -10.73 37.04
CA MET A 1 48.45 -11.18 35.64
C MET A 1 47.07 -11.84 35.58
N ALA A 2 46.06 -11.41 34.84
CA ALA A 2 45.80 -10.23 34.01
C ALA A 2 44.26 -10.12 33.87
N GLU A 3 43.78 -8.86 33.80
CA GLU A 3 42.47 -8.26 33.52
C GLU A 3 41.17 -9.09 33.32
N PRO A 4 40.01 -8.60 33.82
CA PRO A 4 38.70 -8.95 33.27
C PRO A 4 38.40 -8.08 32.04
N ARG A 5 38.18 -8.70 30.87
CA ARG A 5 37.81 -7.98 29.62
C ARG A 5 36.58 -8.61 28.98
N GLY A 6 35.61 -7.76 28.67
CA GLY A 6 34.62 -8.02 27.62
C GLY A 6 33.17 -7.99 28.05
N ALA A 7 32.73 -6.94 28.76
CA ALA A 7 31.34 -6.51 28.66
C ALA A 7 31.05 -6.25 27.17
N SER A 8 30.25 -7.12 26.55
CA SER A 8 29.77 -6.94 25.19
C SER A 8 28.85 -5.73 25.19
N ASP A 9 29.39 -4.61 24.71
CA ASP A 9 28.63 -3.43 24.32
C ASP A 9 27.54 -3.88 23.33
N GLY A 10 26.33 -4.05 23.84
CA GLY A 10 25.15 -4.21 23.00
C GLY A 10 24.98 -2.96 22.11
N PRO A 11 24.47 -3.11 20.87
CA PRO A 11 24.30 -1.98 19.98
C PRO A 11 23.43 -0.92 20.65
N LYS A 12 24.03 0.26 20.86
CA LYS A 12 23.38 1.43 21.46
C LYS A 12 22.15 1.78 20.64
N GLN A 13 20.98 1.50 21.21
CA GLN A 13 19.66 1.85 20.69
C GLN A 13 19.67 3.31 20.24
N GLY A 14 19.51 3.50 18.93
CA GLY A 14 19.43 4.80 18.29
C GLY A 14 18.29 5.61 18.88
N LYS A 15 18.67 6.70 19.56
CA LYS A 15 17.81 7.71 20.17
C LYS A 15 16.60 8.01 19.28
N GLY A 16 15.40 7.91 19.87
CA GLY A 16 14.15 8.32 19.25
C GLY A 16 14.28 9.71 18.63
N LYS A 17 14.29 9.77 17.30
CA LYS A 17 14.17 11.02 16.55
C LYS A 17 12.87 11.67 16.99
N LYS A 18 12.96 12.86 17.59
CA LYS A 18 11.80 13.68 17.95
C LYS A 18 10.94 13.84 16.70
N LYS A 19 9.76 13.22 16.71
CA LYS A 19 8.78 13.29 15.62
C LYS A 19 8.35 14.77 15.52
N GLY A 20 8.72 15.43 14.42
CA GLY A 20 8.31 16.81 14.17
C GLY A 20 6.78 16.94 14.09
N PRO A 21 6.21 18.15 14.21
CA PRO A 21 4.76 18.37 14.23
C PRO A 21 4.06 17.85 12.96
N PHE A 22 4.76 17.81 11.83
CA PHE A 22 4.28 17.25 10.56
C PHE A 22 3.88 15.76 10.66
N HIS A 23 4.60 14.96 11.46
CA HIS A 23 4.30 13.54 11.60
C HIS A 23 2.98 13.29 12.35
N MET A 24 2.57 14.21 13.23
CA MET A 24 1.31 14.08 13.97
C MET A 24 0.10 14.37 13.07
N ILE A 25 0.23 15.34 12.15
CA ILE A 25 -0.80 15.66 11.16
C ILE A 25 -0.98 14.48 10.20
N ASP A 26 0.13 13.94 9.69
CA ASP A 26 0.13 12.78 8.80
C ASP A 26 -0.49 11.53 9.43
N THR A 27 -0.30 11.35 10.74
CA THR A 27 -0.85 10.21 11.50
C THR A 27 -2.33 10.42 11.79
N GLY A 28 -2.74 11.63 12.19
CA GLY A 28 -4.14 11.96 12.42
C GLY A 28 -4.98 11.82 11.15
N LEU A 29 -4.45 12.30 10.01
CA LEU A 29 -5.10 12.13 8.71
C LEU A 29 -5.27 10.64 8.35
N ASN A 30 -4.26 9.82 8.64
CA ASN A 30 -4.31 8.38 8.36
C ASN A 30 -5.41 7.66 9.15
N VAL A 31 -5.55 7.98 10.45
CA VAL A 31 -6.60 7.41 11.29
C VAL A 31 -7.99 7.82 10.81
N ILE A 32 -8.15 9.08 10.38
CA ILE A 32 -9.41 9.58 9.83
C ILE A 32 -9.74 8.87 8.52
N GLU A 33 -8.80 8.80 7.57
CA GLU A 33 -8.98 8.10 6.29
C GLU A 33 -9.35 6.64 6.50
N GLN A 34 -8.61 5.94 7.36
CA GLN A 34 -8.87 4.53 7.69
C GLN A 34 -10.24 4.36 8.37
N GLY A 35 -10.61 5.26 9.27
CA GLY A 35 -11.93 5.25 9.92
C GLY A 35 -13.07 5.45 8.91
N ILE A 36 -12.93 6.40 7.98
CA ILE A 36 -13.89 6.64 6.90
C ILE A 36 -14.01 5.39 6.01
N LEU A 37 -12.91 4.73 5.69
CA LEU A 37 -12.93 3.51 4.89
C LEU A 37 -13.63 2.35 5.60
N ILE A 38 -13.28 2.09 6.86
CA ILE A 38 -13.90 0.99 7.63
C ILE A 38 -15.40 1.22 7.76
N VAL A 39 -15.81 2.42 8.22
CA VAL A 39 -17.22 2.75 8.38
C VAL A 39 -17.95 2.75 7.04
N GLY A 40 -17.34 3.31 5.99
CA GLY A 40 -17.91 3.37 4.65
C GLY A 40 -18.14 1.98 4.05
N ILE A 41 -17.17 1.06 4.18
CA ILE A 41 -17.28 -0.32 3.69
C ILE A 41 -18.34 -1.08 4.47
N LEU A 42 -18.39 -0.94 5.80
CA LEU A 42 -19.41 -1.59 6.63
C LEU A 42 -20.83 -1.12 6.29
N LEU A 43 -21.03 0.20 6.12
CA LEU A 43 -22.30 0.76 5.68
C LEU A 43 -22.68 0.31 4.27
N MET A 44 -21.71 0.22 3.37
CA MET A 44 -21.93 -0.26 2.00
C MET A 44 -22.36 -1.73 1.98
N ALA A 45 -21.70 -2.58 2.79
CA ALA A 45 -22.09 -3.98 2.94
C ALA A 45 -23.49 -4.12 3.52
N LEU A 46 -23.84 -3.33 4.55
CA LEU A 46 -25.17 -3.31 5.13
C LEU A 46 -26.22 -2.86 4.10
N ALA A 47 -25.95 -1.79 3.34
CA ALA A 47 -26.84 -1.30 2.29
C ALA A 47 -27.08 -2.39 1.22
N ALA A 48 -26.04 -3.10 0.79
CA ALA A 48 -26.18 -4.20 -0.15
C ALA A 48 -27.05 -5.34 0.41
N ILE A 49 -26.85 -5.72 1.68
CA ILE A 49 -27.68 -6.74 2.34
C ILE A 49 -29.14 -6.30 2.38
N VAL A 50 -29.41 -5.08 2.87
CA VAL A 50 -30.77 -4.52 2.94
C VAL A 50 -31.41 -4.48 1.56
N GLY A 51 -30.69 -4.07 0.52
CA GLY A 51 -31.17 -4.05 -0.86
C GLY A 51 -31.59 -5.42 -1.37
N VAL A 52 -30.79 -6.47 -1.10
CA VAL A 52 -31.11 -7.85 -1.47
C VAL A 52 -32.35 -8.36 -0.71
N PHE A 53 -32.43 -8.13 0.60
CA PHE A 53 -33.59 -8.53 1.40
C PHE A 53 -34.87 -7.82 0.94
N ALA A 54 -34.79 -6.50 0.71
CA ALA A 54 -35.92 -5.71 0.21
C ALA A 54 -36.45 -6.28 -1.11
N ARG A 55 -35.54 -6.57 -2.06
CA ARG A 55 -35.90 -7.16 -3.35
C ARG A 55 -36.54 -8.54 -3.20
N ASN A 56 -36.06 -9.36 -2.27
CA ASN A 56 -36.65 -10.66 -1.98
C ASN A 56 -38.07 -10.55 -1.38
N MET A 57 -38.37 -9.46 -0.67
CA MET A 57 -39.71 -9.16 -0.16
C MET A 57 -40.63 -8.45 -1.17
N GLY A 58 -40.19 -8.28 -2.41
CA GLY A 58 -40.98 -7.63 -3.48
C GLY A 58 -41.01 -6.10 -3.42
N HIS A 59 -40.21 -5.47 -2.55
CA HIS A 59 -40.06 -4.01 -2.46
C HIS A 59 -38.68 -3.58 -2.94
N SER A 60 -38.58 -2.71 -3.96
CA SER A 60 -37.30 -2.08 -4.31
C SER A 60 -37.11 -0.78 -3.51
N LEU A 61 -36.22 -0.79 -2.50
CA LEU A 61 -35.80 0.45 -1.83
C LEU A 61 -34.77 1.19 -2.69
N SER A 62 -35.24 1.98 -3.65
CA SER A 62 -34.38 2.77 -4.55
C SER A 62 -33.42 3.71 -3.81
N PHE A 63 -33.78 4.17 -2.61
CA PHE A 63 -32.90 4.95 -1.73
C PHE A 63 -31.65 4.16 -1.29
N VAL A 64 -31.80 2.87 -1.00
CA VAL A 64 -30.69 2.03 -0.54
C VAL A 64 -29.69 1.81 -1.67
N ASP A 65 -30.18 1.64 -2.90
CA ASP A 65 -29.33 1.50 -4.09
C ASP A 65 -28.56 2.79 -4.38
N GLU A 66 -29.22 3.95 -4.29
CA GLU A 66 -28.57 5.27 -4.44
C GLU A 66 -27.52 5.53 -3.35
N LEU A 67 -27.81 5.15 -2.09
CA LEU A 67 -26.86 5.26 -0.98
C LEU A 67 -25.66 4.34 -1.17
N ALA A 68 -25.88 3.10 -1.63
CA ALA A 68 -24.79 2.18 -1.92
C ALA A 68 -23.87 2.73 -3.02
N GLN A 69 -24.44 3.31 -4.08
CA GLN A 69 -23.66 3.96 -5.15
C GLN A 69 -22.84 5.13 -4.61
N LEU A 70 -23.42 5.95 -3.74
CA LEU A 70 -22.72 7.05 -3.07
C LEU A 70 -21.54 6.55 -2.23
N LEU A 71 -21.75 5.51 -1.42
CA LEU A 71 -20.72 4.93 -0.56
C LEU A 71 -19.57 4.33 -1.38
N VAL A 72 -19.86 3.64 -2.48
CA VAL A 72 -18.84 3.10 -3.39
C VAL A 72 -17.93 4.22 -3.91
N VAL A 73 -18.49 5.35 -4.34
CA VAL A 73 -17.68 6.49 -4.82
C VAL A 73 -16.77 7.02 -3.71
N ILE A 74 -17.31 7.25 -2.50
CA ILE A 74 -16.54 7.76 -1.37
C ILE A 74 -15.40 6.80 -1.01
N VAL A 75 -15.71 5.52 -0.80
CA VAL A 75 -14.74 4.48 -0.42
C VAL A 75 -13.67 4.31 -1.49
N THR A 76 -14.04 4.34 -2.78
CA THR A 76 -13.09 4.19 -3.88
C THR A 76 -12.06 5.31 -3.88
N PHE A 77 -12.48 6.58 -3.86
CA PHE A 77 -11.53 7.69 -3.99
C PHE A 77 -10.75 7.98 -2.71
N VAL A 78 -11.34 7.78 -1.53
CA VAL A 78 -10.58 7.78 -0.27
C VAL A 78 -9.60 6.60 -0.24
N GLY A 79 -10.04 5.44 -0.72
CA GLY A 79 -9.25 4.20 -0.77
C GLY A 79 -8.07 4.30 -1.72
N VAL A 80 -8.22 5.00 -2.85
CA VAL A 80 -7.11 5.32 -3.77
C VAL A 80 -6.06 6.18 -3.07
N GLY A 81 -6.47 7.25 -2.38
CA GLY A 81 -5.56 8.13 -1.65
C GLY A 81 -4.79 7.41 -0.54
N HIS A 82 -5.49 6.60 0.26
CA HIS A 82 -4.89 5.78 1.32
C HIS A 82 -4.04 4.62 0.75
N GLY A 83 -4.50 4.00 -0.32
CA GLY A 83 -3.87 2.86 -0.98
C GLY A 83 -2.53 3.23 -1.57
N VAL A 84 -2.44 4.33 -2.32
CA VAL A 84 -1.15 4.80 -2.91
C VAL A 84 -0.11 5.09 -1.83
N ARG A 85 -0.53 5.55 -0.64
CA ARG A 85 0.36 5.87 0.48
C ARG A 85 0.95 4.61 1.10
N ASN A 86 0.14 3.55 1.19
CA ASN A 86 0.49 2.30 1.84
C ASN A 86 1.03 1.23 0.87
N ALA A 87 0.76 1.36 -0.44
CA ALA A 87 1.19 0.45 -1.51
C ALA A 87 2.69 0.56 -1.85
N ARG A 88 3.53 0.75 -0.83
CA ARG A 88 4.99 0.81 -0.93
C ARG A 88 5.64 -0.54 -1.29
N HIS A 89 4.83 -1.59 -1.46
CA HIS A 89 5.24 -2.98 -1.75
C HIS A 89 4.73 -3.52 -3.09
N ILE A 90 3.91 -2.80 -3.87
CA ILE A 90 3.46 -3.27 -5.19
C ILE A 90 4.53 -2.91 -6.24
N ARG A 91 5.72 -3.48 -6.09
CA ARG A 91 6.67 -3.63 -7.18
C ARG A 91 6.51 -5.06 -7.66
N VAL A 92 6.23 -5.24 -8.95
CA VAL A 92 6.18 -6.58 -9.54
C VAL A 92 7.60 -7.13 -9.55
N SER A 93 7.98 -7.84 -8.49
CA SER A 93 9.37 -8.29 -8.25
C SER A 93 9.90 -9.07 -9.46
N ALA A 94 9.08 -9.91 -10.10
CA ALA A 94 9.49 -10.71 -11.26
C ALA A 94 10.10 -9.91 -12.43
N VAL A 95 9.61 -8.69 -12.70
CA VAL A 95 10.18 -7.84 -13.78
C VAL A 95 11.37 -7.05 -13.25
N HIS A 96 11.36 -6.66 -11.98
CA HIS A 96 12.47 -5.92 -11.37
C HIS A 96 13.71 -6.81 -11.16
N ASP A 97 13.53 -8.08 -10.79
CA ASP A 97 14.60 -9.01 -10.44
C ASP A 97 15.46 -9.43 -11.65
N LEU A 98 14.92 -9.32 -12.87
CA LEU A 98 15.66 -9.54 -14.11
C LEU A 98 16.52 -8.35 -14.55
N LEU A 99 16.31 -7.16 -13.97
CA LEU A 99 16.97 -5.93 -14.38
C LEU A 99 18.16 -5.58 -13.46
N PRO A 100 19.27 -5.05 -14.02
CA PRO A 100 20.34 -4.49 -13.21
C PRO A 100 19.82 -3.34 -12.33
N PRO A 101 20.46 -3.03 -11.19
CA PRO A 101 19.97 -2.06 -10.20
C PRO A 101 19.68 -0.67 -10.76
N LEU A 102 20.40 -0.28 -11.82
CA LEU A 102 20.21 0.98 -12.55
C LEU A 102 18.92 0.97 -13.39
N GLY A 103 18.61 -0.17 -14.03
CA GLY A 103 17.39 -0.37 -14.82
C GLY A 103 16.13 -0.42 -13.95
N GLN A 104 16.22 -1.05 -12.77
CA GLN A 104 15.15 -1.02 -11.78
C GLN A 104 14.81 0.42 -11.37
N LYS A 105 15.83 1.22 -11.03
CA LYS A 105 15.66 2.64 -10.65
C LYS A 105 14.97 3.45 -11.75
N ILE A 106 15.38 3.30 -13.01
CA ILE A 106 14.78 4.03 -14.14
C ILE A 106 13.32 3.62 -14.33
N LEU A 107 13.03 2.32 -14.30
CA LEU A 107 11.68 1.79 -14.47
C LEU A 107 10.73 2.30 -13.38
N LEU A 108 11.16 2.27 -12.11
CA LEU A 108 10.37 2.79 -10.98
C LEU A 108 10.08 4.30 -11.13
N THR A 109 11.10 5.08 -11.52
CA THR A 109 10.94 6.51 -11.77
C THR A 109 9.91 6.75 -12.87
N PHE A 110 10.06 6.05 -14.00
CA PHE A 110 9.18 6.19 -15.15
C PHE A 110 7.72 5.86 -14.81
N VAL A 111 7.48 4.70 -14.18
CA VAL A 111 6.13 4.27 -13.78
C VAL A 111 5.51 5.24 -12.77
N SER A 112 6.29 5.79 -11.85
CA SER A 112 5.81 6.77 -10.87
C SER A 112 5.37 8.07 -11.56
N PHE A 113 6.18 8.62 -12.46
CA PHE A 113 5.82 9.84 -13.20
C PHE A 113 4.68 9.60 -14.19
N PHE A 114 4.65 8.45 -14.85
CA PHE A 114 3.56 8.06 -15.74
C PHE A 114 2.23 7.97 -14.97
N SER A 115 2.22 7.30 -13.81
CA SER A 115 1.05 7.18 -12.95
C SER A 115 0.61 8.55 -12.40
N CYS A 116 1.56 9.40 -11.99
CA CYS A 116 1.28 10.78 -11.59
C CYS A 116 0.58 11.57 -12.72
N ALA A 117 1.12 11.52 -13.94
CA ALA A 117 0.55 12.21 -15.10
C ALA A 117 -0.85 11.69 -15.45
N LEU A 118 -1.05 10.38 -15.41
CA LEU A 118 -2.36 9.76 -15.66
C LEU A 118 -3.40 10.21 -14.63
N LEU A 119 -3.06 10.18 -13.33
CA LEU A 119 -3.97 10.61 -12.27
C LEU A 119 -4.23 12.11 -12.30
N ALA A 120 -3.24 12.94 -12.65
CA ALA A 120 -3.42 14.37 -12.83
C ALA A 120 -4.38 14.68 -13.99
N LEU A 121 -4.23 13.97 -15.11
CA LEU A 121 -5.12 14.07 -16.26
C LEU A 121 -6.56 13.68 -15.88
N LEU A 122 -6.74 12.55 -15.19
CA LEU A 122 -8.05 12.11 -14.70
C LEU A 122 -8.67 13.12 -13.72
N ALA A 123 -7.86 13.75 -12.87
CA ALA A 123 -8.33 14.78 -11.96
C ALA A 123 -8.90 15.99 -12.74
N VAL A 124 -8.23 16.45 -13.80
CA VAL A 124 -8.75 17.53 -14.65
C VAL A 124 -10.06 17.13 -15.32
N TYR A 125 -10.11 15.95 -15.96
CA TYR A 125 -11.35 15.46 -16.60
C TYR A 125 -12.49 15.28 -15.60
N SER A 126 -12.20 14.91 -14.35
CA SER A 126 -13.22 14.77 -13.32
C SER A 126 -13.86 16.12 -12.96
N ILE A 127 -13.11 17.22 -13.00
CA ILE A 127 -13.65 18.57 -12.79
C ILE A 127 -14.61 18.94 -13.93
N ASP A 128 -14.22 18.70 -15.19
CA ASP A 128 -15.09 18.96 -16.35
C ASP A 128 -16.36 18.11 -16.31
N TYR A 129 -16.25 16.87 -15.84
CA TYR A 129 -17.39 15.99 -15.62
C TYR A 129 -18.34 16.53 -14.54
N ILE A 130 -17.82 17.01 -13.41
CA ILE A 130 -18.62 17.61 -12.33
C ILE A 130 -19.31 18.89 -12.81
N GLN A 131 -18.63 19.73 -13.60
CA GLN A 131 -19.24 20.92 -14.20
C GLN A 131 -20.39 20.54 -15.14
N SER A 132 -20.20 19.48 -15.93
CA SER A 132 -21.26 18.94 -16.79
C SER A 132 -22.46 18.46 -15.96
N LEU A 133 -22.21 17.72 -14.87
CA LEU A 133 -23.27 17.28 -13.93
C LEU A 133 -24.03 18.45 -13.30
N TYR A 134 -23.31 19.49 -12.89
CA TYR A 134 -23.89 20.70 -12.32
C TYR A 134 -24.80 21.42 -13.33
N LYS A 135 -24.34 21.60 -14.58
CA LYS A 135 -25.12 22.21 -15.66
C LYS A 135 -26.34 21.39 -16.05
N SER A 136 -26.24 20.06 -16.02
CA SER A 136 -27.38 19.18 -16.30
C SER A 136 -28.42 19.13 -15.17
N GLY A 137 -28.12 19.66 -13.98
CA GLY A 137 -29.04 19.66 -12.84
C GLY A 137 -29.46 18.26 -12.40
N ARG A 138 -28.61 17.24 -12.65
CA ARG A 138 -28.99 15.83 -12.42
C ARG A 138 -29.04 15.54 -10.91
N VAL A 139 -30.23 15.16 -10.44
CA VAL A 139 -30.50 14.77 -9.05
C VAL A 139 -30.79 13.28 -8.96
N MET A 140 -30.55 12.69 -7.79
CA MET A 140 -30.91 11.31 -7.50
C MET A 140 -32.44 11.17 -7.46
N PRO A 141 -33.04 10.19 -8.14
CA PRO A 141 -34.50 10.03 -8.22
C PRO A 141 -35.20 9.91 -6.87
N SER A 142 -34.60 9.22 -5.90
CA SER A 142 -35.23 8.85 -4.64
C SER A 142 -34.86 9.81 -3.51
N MET A 143 -33.57 10.16 -3.40
CA MET A 143 -33.07 11.07 -2.36
C MET A 143 -33.18 12.54 -2.75
N GLN A 144 -33.47 12.86 -4.02
CA GLN A 144 -33.47 14.22 -4.59
C GLN A 144 -32.18 15.01 -4.33
N PHE A 145 -31.10 14.31 -3.97
CA PHE A 145 -29.82 14.92 -3.67
C PHE A 145 -29.04 15.18 -4.97
N PRO A 146 -28.39 16.34 -5.11
CA PRO A 146 -27.65 16.65 -6.33
C PRO A 146 -26.39 15.80 -6.46
N LEU A 147 -26.19 15.19 -7.63
CA LEU A 147 -25.09 14.25 -7.87
C LEU A 147 -23.70 14.90 -7.86
N TRP A 148 -23.60 16.21 -8.07
CA TRP A 148 -22.29 16.88 -8.14
C TRP A 148 -21.56 16.90 -6.79
N ILE A 149 -22.29 16.95 -5.66
CA ILE A 149 -21.71 17.02 -4.31
C ILE A 149 -20.82 15.81 -4.03
N PRO A 150 -21.33 14.56 -4.12
CA PRO A 150 -20.51 13.41 -3.78
C PRO A 150 -19.39 13.16 -4.78
N TYR A 151 -19.56 13.60 -6.03
CA TYR A 151 -18.51 13.49 -7.05
C TYR A 151 -17.35 14.47 -6.80
N LEU A 152 -17.47 15.47 -5.93
CA LEU A 152 -16.34 16.34 -5.57
C LEU A 152 -15.18 15.58 -4.92
N ILE A 153 -15.42 14.43 -4.31
CA ILE A 153 -14.35 13.61 -3.73
C ILE A 153 -13.44 12.99 -4.79
N VAL A 154 -13.94 12.83 -6.02
CA VAL A 154 -13.20 12.26 -7.15
C VAL A 154 -11.93 13.04 -7.49
N PRO A 155 -11.99 14.35 -7.84
CA PRO A 155 -10.80 15.14 -8.13
C PRO A 155 -9.85 15.21 -6.93
N ILE A 156 -10.38 15.23 -5.71
CA ILE A 156 -9.57 15.29 -4.49
C ILE A 156 -8.76 14.00 -4.33
N GLY A 157 -9.39 12.83 -4.43
CA GLY A 157 -8.70 11.54 -4.32
C GLY A 157 -7.65 11.33 -5.42
N LEU A 158 -7.99 11.70 -6.65
CA LEU A 158 -7.07 11.63 -7.80
C LEU A 158 -5.89 12.60 -7.65
N PHE A 159 -6.14 13.82 -7.16
CA PHE A 159 -5.10 14.81 -6.91
C PHE A 159 -4.14 14.35 -5.81
N VAL A 160 -4.68 13.85 -4.69
CA VAL A 160 -3.89 13.29 -3.59
C VAL A 160 -3.03 12.13 -4.09
N GLY A 161 -3.60 11.20 -4.87
CA GLY A 161 -2.84 10.10 -5.48
C GLY A 161 -1.74 10.60 -6.43
N SER A 162 -2.02 11.59 -7.27
CA SER A 162 -1.03 12.17 -8.20
C SER A 162 0.15 12.81 -7.45
N VAL A 163 -0.13 13.58 -6.41
CA VAL A 163 0.90 14.18 -5.54
C VAL A 163 1.77 13.09 -4.90
N GLN A 164 1.17 12.00 -4.41
CA GLN A 164 1.94 10.90 -3.83
C GLN A 164 2.87 10.21 -4.83
N PHE A 165 2.39 9.93 -6.05
CA PHE A 165 3.24 9.39 -7.11
C PHE A 165 4.34 10.34 -7.54
N PHE A 166 4.07 11.66 -7.54
CA PHE A 166 5.09 12.67 -7.78
C PHE A 166 6.18 12.63 -6.70
N LEU A 167 5.79 12.61 -5.41
CA LEU A 167 6.74 12.48 -4.30
C LEU A 167 7.54 11.18 -4.38
N ALA A 168 6.90 10.07 -4.79
CA ALA A 168 7.57 8.79 -5.00
C ALA A 168 8.62 8.87 -6.12
N GLY A 169 8.28 9.45 -7.26
CA GLY A 169 9.19 9.66 -8.39
C GLY A 169 10.37 10.57 -8.03
N VAL A 170 10.12 11.68 -7.35
CA VAL A 170 11.15 12.61 -6.87
C VAL A 170 12.08 11.92 -5.86
N ARG A 171 11.53 11.17 -4.91
CA ARG A 171 12.33 10.42 -3.94
C ARG A 171 13.21 9.40 -4.64
N ASN A 172 12.68 8.67 -5.61
CA ASN A 172 13.44 7.70 -6.38
C ASN A 172 14.56 8.35 -7.20
N LEU A 173 14.40 9.61 -7.62
CA LEU A 173 15.47 10.40 -8.27
C LEU A 173 16.60 10.77 -7.31
N ILE A 174 16.26 11.20 -6.09
CA ILE A 174 17.20 11.76 -5.11
C ILE A 174 17.93 10.67 -4.29
N SER A 175 17.36 9.48 -4.11
CA SER A 175 18.04 8.40 -3.39
C SER A 175 19.03 7.64 -4.28
N ASP A 176 20.32 7.63 -3.88
CA ASP A 176 21.44 6.98 -4.60
C ASP A 176 21.58 5.46 -4.34
N GLY A 177 20.56 4.79 -3.84
CA GLY A 177 20.54 3.32 -3.80
C GLY A 177 19.14 2.76 -3.99
N ALA A 178 19.07 1.59 -4.64
CA ALA A 178 17.88 0.75 -4.65
C ALA A 178 17.67 0.16 -3.25
N TRP A 179 17.14 0.97 -2.34
CA TRP A 179 16.82 0.57 -0.98
C TRP A 179 15.32 0.33 -0.86
N LEU A 180 14.94 -0.91 -0.53
CA LEU A 180 13.56 -1.34 -0.36
C LEU A 180 12.86 -0.59 0.79
N SER A 181 13.55 -0.30 1.90
CA SER A 181 13.17 0.67 2.94
C SER A 181 14.33 0.90 3.93
N TRP A 182 14.21 1.87 4.85
CA TRP A 182 15.24 2.17 5.87
C TRP A 182 15.35 1.13 7.00
N HIS A 183 14.51 0.07 7.08
CA HIS A 183 14.58 -0.87 8.21
C HIS A 183 14.15 -2.33 8.03
N HIS A 184 13.68 -2.80 6.87
CA HIS A 184 13.42 -4.25 6.68
C HIS A 184 13.85 -4.71 5.27
N ARG A 185 14.51 -5.87 5.22
CA ARG A 185 14.75 -6.66 4.01
C ARG A 185 13.43 -7.34 3.60
N ASP A 186 13.30 -7.59 2.31
CA ASP A 186 12.19 -8.23 1.61
C ASP A 186 11.46 -9.33 2.40
N GLU A 187 10.18 -9.11 2.69
CA GLU A 187 9.22 -10.06 3.32
C GLU A 187 8.88 -11.28 2.44
N TYR A 188 9.46 -11.40 1.23
CA TYR A 188 9.13 -12.45 0.26
C TYR A 188 9.64 -13.85 0.66
N GLU A 189 10.66 -13.96 1.52
CA GLU A 189 11.15 -15.26 1.99
C GLU A 189 10.22 -15.89 3.05
N GLU A 190 9.54 -15.07 3.86
CA GLU A 190 8.60 -15.57 4.88
C GLU A 190 7.28 -16.07 4.27
N GLU A 191 6.76 -15.41 3.22
CA GLU A 191 5.52 -15.85 2.54
C GLU A 191 5.69 -17.19 1.80
N LEU A 192 6.84 -17.42 1.15
CA LEU A 192 7.15 -18.70 0.49
C LEU A 192 7.30 -19.86 1.49
N ALA A 193 7.77 -19.57 2.71
CA ALA A 193 7.86 -20.57 3.77
C ALA A 193 6.48 -20.99 4.31
N VAL A 194 5.49 -20.10 4.27
CA VAL A 194 4.12 -20.37 4.76
C VAL A 194 3.28 -21.13 3.72
N GLU A 195 3.44 -20.86 2.42
CA GLU A 195 2.73 -21.60 1.36
C GLU A 195 3.25 -23.04 1.16
N GLY A 196 4.48 -23.33 1.58
CA GLY A 196 5.14 -24.64 1.41
C GLY A 196 4.66 -25.76 2.33
N GLY A 197 3.78 -25.49 3.30
CA GLY A 197 3.13 -26.53 4.10
C GLY A 197 4.05 -27.42 4.94
N LEU A 198 5.24 -26.95 5.33
CA LEU A 198 6.14 -27.68 6.22
C LEU A 198 5.90 -27.29 7.67
N SER A 199 5.71 -28.29 8.53
CA SER A 199 5.52 -28.10 9.96
C SER A 199 6.79 -27.53 10.61
N THR A 200 6.65 -26.79 11.72
CA THR A 200 7.79 -26.17 12.44
C THR A 200 8.89 -27.18 12.82
N GLU A 201 8.55 -28.46 13.01
CA GLU A 201 9.52 -29.54 13.26
C GLU A 201 10.32 -29.93 12.01
N GLU A 202 9.74 -29.83 10.81
CA GLU A 202 10.45 -30.09 9.56
C GLU A 202 11.40 -28.94 9.19
N GLN A 203 11.04 -27.70 9.52
CA GLN A 203 11.90 -26.52 9.31
C GLN A 203 13.19 -26.60 10.13
N ASP A 204 13.08 -26.95 11.41
CA ASP A 204 14.26 -27.17 12.29
C ASP A 204 15.14 -28.32 11.75
N TYR A 205 14.54 -29.37 11.21
CA TYR A 205 15.27 -30.49 10.59
C TYR A 205 16.02 -30.09 9.32
N TYR A 206 15.44 -29.24 8.46
CA TYR A 206 16.12 -28.76 7.25
C TYR A 206 17.24 -27.76 7.58
N GLU A 207 17.06 -26.84 8.53
CA GLU A 207 18.12 -25.94 8.97
C GLU A 207 19.31 -26.69 9.59
N GLU A 208 19.05 -27.72 10.39
CA GLU A 208 20.10 -28.56 10.98
C GLU A 208 20.89 -29.33 9.90
N GLN A 209 20.23 -29.86 8.87
CA GLN A 209 20.86 -30.56 7.75
C GLN A 209 21.70 -29.63 6.86
N VAL A 210 21.21 -28.43 6.54
CA VAL A 210 21.95 -27.44 5.74
C VAL A 210 23.18 -26.97 6.49
N THR A 211 23.05 -26.67 7.78
CA THR A 211 24.17 -26.27 8.65
C THR A 211 25.21 -27.39 8.80
N ALA A 212 24.76 -28.65 8.85
CA ALA A 212 25.65 -29.81 8.88
C ALA A 212 26.37 -30.03 7.54
N ALA A 213 25.70 -29.79 6.40
CA ALA A 213 26.29 -29.88 5.06
C ALA A 213 27.33 -28.76 4.81
N GLU A 214 27.05 -27.52 5.23
CA GLU A 214 28.00 -26.41 5.14
C GLU A 214 29.27 -26.67 5.96
N LYS A 215 29.14 -27.23 7.17
CA LYS A 215 30.29 -27.63 7.99
C LYS A 215 31.12 -28.75 7.35
N LYS A 216 30.48 -29.66 6.61
CA LYS A 216 31.17 -30.73 5.88
C LYS A 216 31.95 -30.19 4.69
N HIS A 217 31.38 -29.25 3.94
CA HIS A 217 32.06 -28.60 2.81
C HIS A 217 33.17 -27.62 3.24
N ALA A 218 33.03 -26.94 4.38
CA ALA A 218 34.08 -26.09 4.94
C ALA A 218 35.29 -26.89 5.48
N GLY A 219 35.12 -28.19 5.77
CA GLY A 219 36.18 -29.07 6.25
C GLY A 219 37.08 -29.66 5.16
N GLU A 220 36.62 -29.75 3.91
CA GLU A 220 37.35 -30.42 2.82
C GLU A 220 38.19 -29.46 1.94
N GLY A 221 38.00 -28.14 2.06
CA GLY A 221 38.77 -27.13 1.30
C GLY A 221 40.18 -26.83 1.83
N GLY A 222 40.60 -27.45 2.94
CA GLY A 222 41.86 -27.16 3.65
C GLY A 222 43.03 -28.10 3.36
N GLN A 223 42.86 -29.15 2.56
CA GLN A 223 43.93 -30.12 2.25
C GLN A 223 43.97 -30.46 0.76
N SER A 224 44.34 -29.49 -0.08
CA SER A 224 44.88 -29.77 -1.41
C SER A 224 45.76 -28.59 -1.89
N ASN A 225 46.78 -28.26 -1.11
CA ASN A 225 47.96 -27.55 -1.59
C ASN A 225 49.17 -28.04 -0.81
N GLY A 226 49.79 -29.10 -1.34
CA GLY A 226 51.02 -29.73 -0.89
C GLY A 226 51.53 -30.62 -2.00
#